data_AF-A0AA88YW68-F1
#
_entry.id   AF-A0AA88YW68-F1
#
_cell.length_a   1.000
_cell.length_b   1.000
_cell.length_c   1.000
_cell.angle_alpha   90.00
_cell.angle_beta   90.00
_cell.angle_gamma   90.00
#
_symmetry.space_group_name_H-M   'P 1'
#
loop_
_entity.id
_entity.type
_entity.pdbx_description
1 polymer ?
#
loop_
_entity_poly.entity_id
_entity_poly.type
_entity_poly.pdbx_seq_one_letter_code
_entity_poly.pdbx_strand_id
1 'polypeptide(L)'
;MDREHYKKMVMDQLNDRNFYHELTSPEDARTMNKIKKFTSVYADSLTDKEIDYLNNFEMKSSNFYGLPKIHKSKEIQHGIQAKNATYVKLPQPGDLKLRPIVAGPACPTHRLSNLLDIILKPLCKLVPSYIRDDIDFLNYIPDSVDANTKLISFDVTSLYTNIPHDVGMESITYWIEKHRDEIPSRFTKDFIIDGLKLVLENNHFFFDNKYFLQIKGTAMGTKVAPTYATLFMGYLEEKLFSRTEDVFDANFGNCIRKNWKRYLDDCFIFWNRSLDDLNKFHDLLNGLHTSIQFTMEQSEKELPFLDILIIKEDNRITTDLFYKSTDTHQYLIFSSCHPSHTKRNIPFNLARRICTIVSDQHRREKRLKELKSFLLKQNYPVNLIDAATNRAKEIPLPELREKSRRNTNSHKIIPFVTTHNPRNKNVFKTAKTCLPILHQSDNLRSLINQQDIINSRRQPPNLKRLLTKARFTTETETHVVSQCQDPRCGTCPYIQTGQSFTFKNGKVFHVNAKMNCKSKNLIYVMTCPNCGENYVGQTGTKLADRVRVHKQQIRDPSTRNTPCSGHFDMCGGGSFSIFPFYKVKEDNEQLRKAKEDYFIEIFKPKLNC
;
A
#
# COMPACT_ATOMS: atom_id res chain seq x y z
N MET A 1 -15.49 -12.41 -11.35
CA MET A 1 -16.63 -11.56 -10.96
C MET A 1 -16.93 -10.66 -12.13
N ASP A 2 -18.21 -10.53 -12.49
CA ASP A 2 -18.65 -9.60 -13.53
C ASP A 2 -18.40 -8.13 -13.13
N ARG A 3 -18.10 -7.26 -14.11
CA ARG A 3 -17.71 -5.86 -13.86
C ARG A 3 -18.86 -5.03 -13.30
N GLU A 4 -20.07 -5.20 -13.84
CA GLU A 4 -21.25 -4.45 -13.42
C GLU A 4 -21.73 -4.93 -12.05
N HIS A 5 -21.68 -6.24 -11.79
CA HIS A 5 -21.94 -6.76 -10.46
C HIS A 5 -20.96 -6.20 -9.43
N TYR A 6 -19.65 -6.18 -9.73
CA TYR A 6 -18.65 -5.58 -8.83
C TYR A 6 -18.91 -4.10 -8.58
N LYS A 7 -19.22 -3.33 -9.63
CA LYS A 7 -19.60 -1.93 -9.52
C LYS A 7 -20.80 -1.75 -8.59
N LYS A 8 -21.87 -2.53 -8.80
CA LYS A 8 -23.07 -2.49 -7.95
C LYS A 8 -22.72 -2.73 -6.48
N MET A 9 -21.99 -3.80 -6.17
CA MET A 9 -21.58 -4.11 -4.80
C MET A 9 -20.78 -2.99 -4.13
N VAL A 10 -19.88 -2.33 -4.88
CA VAL A 10 -19.14 -1.18 -4.35
C VAL A 10 -20.06 0.02 -4.15
N MET A 11 -20.91 0.34 -5.12
CA MET A 11 -21.84 1.47 -5.02
C MET A 11 -22.84 1.29 -3.87
N ASP A 12 -23.33 0.07 -3.64
CA ASP A 12 -24.20 -0.25 -2.50
C ASP A 12 -23.51 0.09 -1.15
N GLN A 13 -22.19 -0.12 -1.04
CA GLN A 13 -21.42 0.31 0.13
C GLN A 13 -21.21 1.82 0.19
N LEU A 14 -20.87 2.45 -0.94
CA LEU A 14 -20.58 3.89 -1.00
C LEU A 14 -21.83 4.77 -0.87
N ASN A 15 -23.02 4.21 -1.09
CA ASN A 15 -24.30 4.88 -0.90
C ASN A 15 -24.74 4.92 0.58
N ASP A 16 -24.06 4.20 1.48
CA ASP A 16 -24.34 4.27 2.92
C ASP A 16 -23.85 5.62 3.48
N ARG A 17 -24.82 6.51 3.70
CA ARG A 17 -24.61 7.88 4.18
C ARG A 17 -24.09 7.96 5.62
N ASN A 18 -24.08 6.85 6.37
CA ASN A 18 -23.48 6.81 7.69
C ASN A 18 -21.95 6.78 7.64
N PHE A 19 -21.37 6.33 6.52
CA PHE A 19 -19.92 6.15 6.37
C PHE A 19 -19.33 6.99 5.24
N TYR A 20 -20.11 7.29 4.20
CA TYR A 20 -19.61 7.98 3.01
C TYR A 20 -20.51 9.13 2.58
N HIS A 21 -19.87 10.14 1.99
CA HIS A 21 -20.54 11.28 1.38
C HIS A 21 -20.02 11.47 -0.04
N GLU A 22 -20.91 11.54 -1.03
CA GLU A 22 -20.54 11.85 -2.42
C GLU A 22 -20.18 13.34 -2.54
N LEU A 23 -19.04 13.62 -3.17
CA LEU A 23 -18.52 14.97 -3.38
C LEU A 23 -18.82 15.42 -4.82
N THR A 24 -19.12 16.71 -4.97
CA THR A 24 -19.36 17.34 -6.28
C THR A 24 -18.07 17.56 -7.09
N SER A 25 -16.92 17.63 -6.42
CA SER A 25 -15.63 17.88 -7.07
C SER A 25 -14.45 17.28 -6.26
N PRO A 26 -13.27 17.09 -6.87
CA PRO A 26 -12.08 16.63 -6.15
C PRO A 26 -11.60 17.64 -5.11
N GLU A 27 -11.37 17.18 -3.88
CA GLU A 27 -10.93 18.00 -2.73
C GLU A 27 -9.40 17.94 -2.47
N ASP A 28 -8.64 17.29 -3.36
CA ASP A 28 -7.20 17.06 -3.20
C ASP A 28 -6.42 18.37 -2.95
N ALA A 29 -6.67 19.39 -3.78
CA ALA A 29 -5.98 20.68 -3.69
C ALA A 29 -6.33 21.44 -2.41
N ARG A 30 -7.59 21.41 -1.99
CA ARG A 30 -8.05 22.03 -0.73
C ARG A 30 -7.40 21.36 0.47
N THR A 31 -7.32 20.03 0.44
CA THR A 31 -6.66 19.25 1.49
C THR A 31 -5.17 19.58 1.59
N MET A 32 -4.47 19.70 0.46
CA MET A 32 -3.07 20.14 0.48
C MET A 32 -2.89 21.55 1.05
N ASN A 33 -3.82 22.46 0.81
CA ASN A 33 -3.77 23.80 1.43
C ASN A 33 -3.95 23.73 2.95
N LYS A 34 -4.82 22.83 3.45
CA LYS A 34 -4.94 22.56 4.90
C LYS A 34 -3.63 22.00 5.47
N ILE A 35 -2.98 21.07 4.78
CA ILE A 35 -1.68 20.50 5.21
C ILE A 35 -0.60 21.59 5.24
N LYS A 36 -0.53 22.45 4.22
CA LYS A 36 0.41 23.58 4.22
C LYS A 36 0.19 24.49 5.42
N LYS A 37 -1.07 24.89 5.67
CA LYS A 37 -1.42 25.69 6.85
C LYS A 37 -1.01 24.98 8.15
N PHE A 38 -1.28 23.68 8.28
CA PHE A 38 -0.85 22.87 9.42
C PHE A 38 0.66 22.91 9.62
N THR A 39 1.45 22.70 8.57
CA THR A 39 2.93 22.76 8.67
C THR A 39 3.45 24.15 9.03
N SER A 40 2.74 25.21 8.64
CA SER A 40 3.10 26.58 9.04
C SER A 40 2.76 26.87 10.50
N VAL A 41 1.62 26.37 11.00
CA VAL A 41 1.21 26.53 12.41
C VAL A 41 2.18 25.79 13.34
N TYR A 42 2.62 24.59 12.94
CA TYR A 42 3.52 23.75 13.73
C TYR A 42 4.95 23.73 13.18
N ALA A 43 5.42 24.86 12.65
CA ALA A 43 6.76 24.96 12.05
C ALA A 43 7.86 24.60 13.06
N ASP A 44 7.71 25.02 14.32
CA ASP A 44 8.70 24.76 15.39
C ASP A 44 8.84 23.27 15.76
N SER A 45 7.81 22.47 15.47
CA SER A 45 7.83 21.01 15.69
C SER A 45 8.48 20.23 14.55
N LEU A 46 8.72 20.87 13.41
CA LEU A 46 9.15 20.24 12.16
C LEU A 46 10.51 20.79 11.69
N THR A 47 11.31 19.92 11.10
CA THR A 47 12.52 20.34 10.38
C THR A 47 12.17 20.82 8.96
N ASP A 48 13.02 21.64 8.34
CA ASP A 48 12.83 22.10 6.95
C ASP A 48 12.64 20.95 5.96
N LYS A 49 13.37 19.84 6.15
CA LYS A 49 13.25 18.64 5.32
C LYS A 49 11.89 17.95 5.50
N GLU A 50 11.34 17.97 6.70
CA GLU A 50 10.00 17.41 6.97
C GLU A 50 8.90 18.31 6.40
N ILE A 51 9.05 19.63 6.50
CA ILE A 51 8.13 20.59 5.87
C ILE A 51 8.14 20.40 4.35
N ASP A 52 9.32 20.30 3.73
CA ASP A 52 9.45 20.00 2.30
C ASP A 52 8.82 18.65 1.95
N TYR A 53 9.11 17.61 2.74
CA TYR A 53 8.49 16.30 2.57
C TYR A 53 6.97 16.37 2.64
N LEU A 54 6.38 17.10 3.59
CA LEU A 54 4.92 17.17 3.71
C LEU A 54 4.27 18.01 2.60
N ASN A 55 4.93 19.06 2.12
CA ASN A 55 4.31 20.05 1.24
C ASN A 55 4.60 19.86 -0.26
N ASN A 56 5.75 19.29 -0.60
CA ASN A 56 6.27 19.30 -1.97
C ASN A 56 6.35 17.89 -2.56
N PHE A 57 5.29 17.49 -3.28
CA PHE A 57 5.26 16.27 -4.07
C PHE A 57 4.19 16.25 -5.16
N GLU A 58 4.35 15.36 -6.15
CA GLU A 58 3.31 15.08 -7.13
C GLU A 58 2.20 14.26 -6.48
N MET A 59 1.05 14.91 -6.28
CA MET A 59 -0.12 14.33 -5.67
C MET A 59 -1.02 13.65 -6.70
N LYS A 60 -1.70 12.58 -6.29
CA LYS A 60 -2.74 11.88 -7.06
C LYS A 60 -3.90 11.51 -6.14
N SER A 61 -5.12 11.68 -6.63
CA SER A 61 -6.32 11.26 -5.91
C SER A 61 -6.28 9.78 -5.56
N SER A 62 -6.73 9.44 -4.36
CA SER A 62 -6.90 8.04 -3.94
C SER A 62 -7.92 7.33 -4.82
N ASN A 63 -7.74 6.03 -5.04
CA ASN A 63 -8.73 5.18 -5.70
C ASN A 63 -9.36 4.24 -4.67
N PHE A 64 -10.65 3.97 -4.82
CA PHE A 64 -11.32 2.94 -4.03
C PHE A 64 -11.39 1.62 -4.81
N TYR A 65 -11.24 0.51 -4.10
CA TYR A 65 -11.65 -0.81 -4.59
C TYR A 65 -12.10 -1.69 -3.43
N GLY A 66 -13.09 -2.53 -3.68
CA GLY A 66 -13.48 -3.60 -2.78
C GLY A 66 -12.68 -4.88 -3.04
N LEU A 67 -12.13 -5.51 -1.99
CA LEU A 67 -11.57 -6.86 -2.05
C LEU A 67 -12.63 -7.89 -1.66
N PRO A 68 -13.01 -8.82 -2.55
CA PRO A 68 -14.00 -9.84 -2.22
C PRO A 68 -13.56 -10.73 -1.06
N LYS A 69 -14.37 -10.82 0.00
CA LYS A 69 -14.14 -11.72 1.14
C LYS A 69 -14.64 -13.13 0.83
N ILE A 70 -14.08 -13.77 -0.21
CA ILE A 70 -14.56 -15.08 -0.71
C ILE A 70 -14.61 -16.16 0.38
N HIS A 71 -13.70 -16.11 1.34
CA HIS A 71 -13.61 -17.07 2.44
C HIS A 71 -14.71 -16.90 3.50
N LYS A 72 -15.45 -15.78 3.51
CA LYS A 72 -16.59 -15.55 4.42
C LYS A 72 -17.95 -15.87 3.76
N SER A 73 -17.99 -16.25 2.47
CA SER A 73 -19.21 -16.61 1.75
C SER A 73 -19.48 -18.11 1.86
N LYS A 74 -20.60 -18.47 2.50
CA LYS A 74 -21.10 -19.85 2.62
C LYS A 74 -21.49 -20.40 1.26
N GLU A 75 -22.10 -19.59 0.39
CA GLU A 75 -22.45 -19.99 -0.98
C GLU A 75 -21.21 -20.40 -1.79
N ILE A 76 -20.11 -19.63 -1.68
CA ILE A 76 -18.84 -19.98 -2.33
C ILE A 76 -18.25 -21.26 -1.73
N GLN A 77 -18.24 -21.38 -0.40
CA GLN A 77 -17.70 -22.56 0.27
C GLN A 77 -18.47 -23.84 -0.13
N HIS A 78 -19.80 -23.81 -0.10
CA HIS A 78 -20.64 -24.93 -0.56
C HIS A 78 -20.40 -25.24 -2.05
N GLY A 79 -20.29 -24.19 -2.88
CA GLY A 79 -20.02 -24.34 -4.31
C GLY A 79 -18.69 -25.02 -4.62
N ILE A 80 -17.65 -24.76 -3.81
CA ILE A 80 -16.35 -25.41 -3.90
C ILE A 80 -16.43 -26.87 -3.44
N GLN A 81 -17.11 -27.14 -2.32
CA GLN A 81 -17.25 -28.50 -1.78
C GLN A 81 -18.05 -29.41 -2.71
N ALA A 82 -19.12 -28.90 -3.33
CA ALA A 82 -20.00 -29.67 -4.21
C ALA A 82 -19.38 -30.00 -5.58
N LYS A 83 -18.30 -29.31 -5.99
CA LYS A 83 -17.72 -29.43 -7.34
C LYS A 83 -16.24 -29.76 -7.26
N ASN A 84 -15.88 -31.00 -7.60
CA ASN A 84 -14.47 -31.38 -7.77
C ASN A 84 -13.95 -30.95 -9.15
N ALA A 85 -13.80 -29.65 -9.36
CA ALA A 85 -13.36 -29.07 -10.63
C ALA A 85 -12.23 -28.04 -10.42
N THR A 86 -11.32 -27.93 -11.39
CA THR A 86 -10.23 -26.93 -11.39
C THR A 86 -10.76 -25.50 -11.37
N TYR A 87 -11.93 -25.27 -11.95
CA TYR A 87 -12.62 -23.98 -11.95
C TYR A 87 -14.07 -24.17 -11.51
N VAL A 88 -14.48 -23.41 -10.51
CA VAL A 88 -15.84 -23.41 -9.98
C VAL A 88 -16.55 -22.15 -10.45
N LYS A 89 -17.53 -22.31 -11.35
CA LYS A 89 -18.42 -21.22 -11.77
C LYS A 89 -19.65 -21.22 -10.86
N LEU A 90 -19.91 -20.08 -10.25
CA LEU A 90 -21.05 -19.82 -9.36
C LEU A 90 -21.84 -18.61 -9.87
N PRO A 91 -23.16 -18.55 -9.62
CA PRO A 91 -23.93 -17.33 -9.77
C PRO A 91 -23.42 -16.24 -8.80
N GLN A 92 -23.92 -15.02 -8.94
CA GLN A 92 -23.58 -13.88 -8.08
C GLN A 92 -23.96 -14.18 -6.61
N PRO A 93 -23.01 -14.48 -5.71
CA PRO A 93 -23.35 -14.96 -4.37
C PRO A 93 -23.91 -13.81 -3.53
N GLY A 94 -25.09 -14.02 -2.93
CA GLY A 94 -25.80 -12.96 -2.21
C GLY A 94 -25.13 -12.59 -0.88
N ASP A 95 -24.44 -13.53 -0.27
CA ASP A 95 -23.72 -13.35 1.00
C ASP A 95 -22.28 -12.81 0.85
N LEU A 96 -21.80 -12.59 -0.38
CA LEU A 96 -20.45 -12.10 -0.63
C LEU A 96 -20.32 -10.63 -0.25
N LYS A 97 -19.41 -10.34 0.68
CA LYS A 97 -19.09 -8.97 1.10
C LYS A 97 -17.76 -8.50 0.51
N LEU A 98 -17.65 -7.20 0.24
CA LEU A 98 -16.40 -6.55 -0.14
C LEU A 98 -15.73 -5.92 1.09
N ARG A 99 -14.40 -6.04 1.19
CA ARG A 99 -13.57 -5.24 2.10
C ARG A 99 -13.21 -3.93 1.40
N PRO A 100 -13.67 -2.76 1.90
CA PRO A 100 -13.35 -1.47 1.28
C PRO A 100 -11.86 -1.17 1.43
N ILE A 101 -11.18 -0.74 0.37
CA ILE A 101 -9.78 -0.29 0.40
C ILE A 101 -9.67 1.05 -0.32
N VAL A 102 -9.02 2.01 0.34
CA VAL A 102 -8.67 3.31 -0.25
C VAL A 102 -7.17 3.32 -0.53
N ALA A 103 -6.81 3.18 -1.80
CA ALA A 103 -5.43 3.22 -2.25
C ALA A 103 -5.00 4.64 -2.63
N GLY A 104 -4.33 5.31 -1.69
CA GLY A 104 -3.76 6.65 -1.87
C GLY A 104 -2.25 6.70 -1.60
N PRO A 105 -1.38 6.03 -2.40
CA PRO A 105 0.08 6.07 -2.17
C PRO A 105 0.71 7.44 -2.42
N ALA A 106 -0.02 8.36 -3.08
CA ALA A 106 0.39 9.72 -3.37
C ALA A 106 -0.74 10.73 -3.11
N CYS A 107 -1.72 10.37 -2.26
CA CYS A 107 -2.81 11.28 -1.89
C CYS A 107 -2.30 12.40 -0.95
N PRO A 108 -3.05 13.50 -0.79
CA PRO A 108 -2.61 14.62 0.04
C PRO A 108 -2.16 14.21 1.45
N THR A 109 -2.96 13.37 2.12
CA THR A 109 -2.75 12.97 3.52
C THR A 109 -1.69 11.88 3.70
N HIS A 110 -1.19 11.28 2.62
CA HIS A 110 -0.30 10.11 2.67
C HIS A 110 0.96 10.34 3.52
N ARG A 111 1.63 11.47 3.29
CA ARG A 111 2.92 11.79 3.93
C ARG A 111 2.74 12.21 5.39
N LEU A 112 1.68 12.96 5.71
CA LEU A 112 1.32 13.29 7.09
C LEU A 112 0.94 12.02 7.87
N SER A 113 0.13 11.15 7.27
CA SER A 113 -0.22 9.86 7.86
C SER A 113 1.02 8.99 8.12
N ASN A 114 2.02 9.00 7.24
CA ASN A 114 3.28 8.30 7.47
C ASN A 114 4.03 8.83 8.69
N LEU A 115 4.10 10.16 8.84
CA LEU A 115 4.78 10.80 9.96
C LEU A 115 4.09 10.45 11.28
N LEU A 116 2.75 10.53 11.33
CA LEU A 116 1.97 10.15 12.50
C LEU A 116 2.11 8.67 12.86
N ASP A 117 2.17 7.76 11.86
CA ASP A 117 2.45 6.34 12.12
C ASP A 117 3.79 6.18 12.82
N ILE A 118 4.84 6.84 12.34
CA ILE A 118 6.17 6.76 12.94
C ILE A 118 6.17 7.25 14.39
N ILE A 119 5.45 8.35 14.67
CA ILE A 119 5.36 8.96 16.00
C ILE A 119 4.59 8.07 16.99
N LEU A 120 3.44 7.52 16.58
CA LEU A 120 2.52 6.81 17.48
C LEU A 120 2.82 5.32 17.64
N LYS A 121 3.51 4.70 16.68
CA LYS A 121 3.78 3.26 16.67
C LYS A 121 4.55 2.70 17.87
N PRO A 122 5.48 3.42 18.53
CA PRO A 122 6.09 2.96 19.77
C PRO A 122 5.03 2.63 20.85
N LEU A 123 3.98 3.44 20.94
CA LEU A 123 2.92 3.29 21.94
C LEU A 123 2.12 1.98 21.78
N CYS A 124 1.99 1.45 20.56
CA CYS A 124 1.27 0.19 20.33
C CYS A 124 1.85 -0.98 21.14
N LYS A 125 3.17 -0.97 21.39
CA LYS A 125 3.85 -2.03 22.15
C LYS A 125 3.57 -1.98 23.64
N LEU A 126 3.04 -0.86 24.14
CA LEU A 126 2.68 -0.65 25.54
C LEU A 126 1.26 -1.14 25.85
N VAL A 127 0.47 -1.45 24.82
CA VAL A 127 -0.86 -2.03 24.97
C VAL A 127 -0.72 -3.48 25.45
N PRO A 128 -1.26 -3.87 26.63
CA PRO A 128 -1.02 -5.20 27.22
C PRO A 128 -1.47 -6.40 26.37
N SER A 129 -2.54 -6.21 25.59
CA SER A 129 -3.12 -7.23 24.72
C SER A 129 -2.35 -7.42 23.42
N TYR A 130 -1.45 -6.49 23.06
CA TYR A 130 -0.87 -6.40 21.73
C TYR A 130 -0.03 -7.62 21.38
N ILE A 131 -0.33 -8.18 20.20
CA ILE A 131 0.47 -9.20 19.54
C ILE A 131 0.99 -8.65 18.21
N ARG A 132 2.28 -8.91 17.93
CA ARG A 132 2.92 -8.46 16.69
C ARG A 132 2.56 -9.30 15.47
N ASP A 133 2.53 -10.64 15.61
CA ASP A 133 2.32 -11.61 14.53
C ASP A 133 2.09 -13.03 15.10
N ASP A 134 1.87 -14.01 14.21
CA ASP A 134 1.70 -15.43 14.55
C ASP A 134 2.83 -15.96 15.45
N ILE A 135 4.08 -15.57 15.17
CA ILE A 135 5.25 -16.06 15.91
C ILE A 135 5.26 -15.50 17.32
N ASP A 136 4.90 -14.23 17.48
CA ASP A 136 4.73 -13.63 18.81
C ASP A 136 3.58 -14.33 19.57
N PHE A 137 2.46 -14.65 18.91
CA PHE A 137 1.36 -15.41 19.53
C PHE A 137 1.77 -16.82 19.99
N LEU A 138 2.54 -17.56 19.19
CA LEU A 138 3.03 -18.90 19.57
C LEU A 138 3.80 -18.90 20.90
N ASN A 139 4.43 -17.78 21.27
CA ASN A 139 5.16 -17.64 22.53
C ASN A 139 4.25 -17.37 23.74
N TYR A 140 2.95 -17.08 23.53
CA TYR A 140 1.94 -16.92 24.58
C TYR A 140 1.06 -18.15 24.77
N ILE A 141 1.12 -19.12 23.87
CA ILE A 141 0.35 -20.37 23.98
C ILE A 141 1.00 -21.24 25.07
N PRO A 142 0.27 -21.63 26.13
CA PRO A 142 0.80 -22.53 27.15
C PRO A 142 0.88 -23.97 26.62
N ASP A 143 1.77 -24.79 27.18
CA ASP A 143 1.88 -26.21 26.82
C ASP A 143 0.68 -27.03 27.32
N SER A 144 0.04 -26.58 28.41
CA SER A 144 -1.12 -27.23 29.01
C SER A 144 -2.10 -26.24 29.63
N VAL A 145 -3.36 -26.66 29.74
CA VAL A 145 -4.48 -25.93 30.33
C VAL A 145 -5.36 -26.89 31.14
N ASP A 146 -6.27 -26.37 31.95
CA ASP A 146 -7.25 -27.19 32.68
C ASP A 146 -8.20 -27.90 31.71
N ALA A 147 -8.68 -29.09 32.08
CA ALA A 147 -9.58 -29.91 31.26
C ALA A 147 -10.83 -29.15 30.80
N ASN A 148 -11.36 -28.28 31.66
CA ASN A 148 -12.58 -27.49 31.41
C ASN A 148 -12.30 -26.18 30.65
N THR A 149 -11.03 -25.90 30.30
CA THR A 149 -10.65 -24.71 29.55
C THR A 149 -11.27 -24.73 28.16
N LYS A 150 -11.89 -23.63 27.78
CA LYS A 150 -12.41 -23.39 26.43
C LYS A 150 -11.48 -22.46 25.65
N LEU A 151 -11.35 -22.71 24.36
CA LEU A 151 -10.67 -21.82 23.43
C LEU A 151 -11.72 -20.82 22.93
N ILE A 152 -11.49 -19.52 23.14
CA ILE A 152 -12.41 -18.47 22.72
C ILE A 152 -11.68 -17.50 21.81
N SER A 153 -12.31 -17.16 20.67
CA SER A 153 -11.89 -16.07 19.81
C SER A 153 -13.01 -15.04 19.68
N PHE A 154 -12.60 -13.77 19.53
CA PHE A 154 -13.51 -12.68 19.23
C PHE A 154 -13.05 -11.94 17.97
N ASP A 155 -13.97 -11.63 17.06
CA ASP A 155 -13.71 -10.80 15.86
C ASP A 155 -14.45 -9.47 16.00
N VAL A 156 -13.73 -8.35 15.86
CA VAL A 156 -14.34 -7.03 15.89
C VAL A 156 -15.00 -6.73 14.55
N THR A 157 -16.32 -6.51 14.57
CA THR A 157 -17.09 -6.29 13.35
C THR A 157 -16.72 -4.96 12.70
N SER A 158 -16.01 -5.06 11.57
CA SER A 158 -15.65 -3.91 10.71
C SER A 158 -14.95 -2.77 11.48
N LEU A 159 -13.98 -3.13 12.33
CA LEU A 159 -13.27 -2.21 13.23
C LEU A 159 -12.96 -0.84 12.60
N TYR A 160 -12.16 -0.83 11.53
CA TYR A 160 -11.68 0.42 10.92
C TYR A 160 -12.79 1.39 10.54
N THR A 161 -13.92 0.93 10.00
CA THR A 161 -15.03 1.81 9.58
C THR A 161 -15.89 2.29 10.75
N ASN A 162 -15.82 1.61 11.90
CA ASN A 162 -16.71 1.81 13.03
C ASN A 162 -16.12 2.64 14.19
N ILE A 163 -14.83 2.99 14.12
CA ILE A 163 -14.18 3.87 15.11
C ILE A 163 -14.75 5.29 15.01
N PRO A 164 -15.44 5.81 16.05
CA PRO A 164 -15.84 7.21 16.11
C PRO A 164 -14.61 8.12 16.19
N HIS A 165 -14.60 9.24 15.47
CA HIS A 165 -13.43 10.13 15.45
C HIS A 165 -13.18 10.80 16.81
N ASP A 166 -14.23 11.20 17.50
CA ASP A 166 -14.19 11.81 18.84
C ASP A 166 -13.55 10.87 19.88
N VAL A 167 -14.09 9.66 20.04
CA VAL A 167 -13.56 8.65 20.97
C VAL A 167 -12.17 8.19 20.52
N GLY A 168 -11.92 8.19 19.22
CA GLY A 168 -10.61 7.99 18.63
C GLY A 168 -9.58 9.01 19.11
N MET A 169 -9.88 10.30 19.02
CA MET A 169 -8.99 11.36 19.50
C MET A 169 -8.76 11.30 21.00
N GLU A 170 -9.81 10.97 21.77
CA GLU A 170 -9.71 10.73 23.22
C GLU A 170 -8.73 9.59 23.52
N SER A 171 -8.85 8.47 22.80
CA SER A 171 -7.98 7.31 22.99
C SER A 171 -6.50 7.64 22.72
N ILE A 172 -6.23 8.41 21.66
CA ILE A 172 -4.86 8.81 21.32
C ILE A 172 -4.32 9.79 22.36
N THR A 173 -5.14 10.72 22.83
CA THR A 173 -4.78 11.65 23.91
C THR A 173 -4.38 10.89 25.18
N TYR A 174 -5.19 9.90 25.59
CA TYR A 174 -4.89 9.04 26.74
C TYR A 174 -3.50 8.38 26.61
N TRP A 175 -3.18 7.77 25.47
CA TRP A 175 -1.89 7.11 25.27
C TRP A 175 -0.71 8.08 25.22
N ILE A 176 -0.88 9.27 24.61
CA ILE A 176 0.15 10.32 24.58
C ILE A 176 0.45 10.81 25.99
N GLU A 177 -0.57 11.03 26.81
CA GLU A 177 -0.42 11.55 28.17
C GLU A 177 0.17 10.49 29.11
N LYS A 178 -0.32 9.24 29.01
CA LYS A 178 0.16 8.11 29.83
C LYS A 178 1.63 7.76 29.55
N HIS A 179 2.10 7.92 28.32
CA HIS A 179 3.44 7.49 27.88
C HIS A 179 4.15 8.59 27.08
N ARG A 180 4.17 9.81 27.64
CA ARG A 180 4.71 10.97 26.94
C ARG A 180 6.19 10.82 26.56
N ASP A 181 6.97 10.14 27.38
CA ASP A 181 8.41 9.94 27.21
C ASP A 181 8.77 9.11 25.96
N GLU A 182 7.82 8.33 25.43
CA GLU A 182 8.00 7.52 24.22
C GLU A 182 7.84 8.34 22.93
N ILE A 183 7.37 9.58 23.03
CA ILE A 183 7.20 10.49 21.90
C ILE A 183 8.29 11.57 21.93
N PRO A 184 8.97 11.85 20.80
CA PRO A 184 9.92 12.95 20.71
C PRO A 184 9.32 14.28 21.18
N SER A 185 10.02 14.97 22.08
CA SER A 185 9.54 16.19 22.75
C SER A 185 9.04 17.28 21.80
N ARG A 186 9.65 17.41 20.62
CA ARG A 186 9.26 18.37 19.57
C ARG A 186 7.83 18.20 19.07
N PHE A 187 7.25 17.00 19.14
CA PHE A 187 5.88 16.74 18.69
C PHE A 187 4.90 16.90 19.84
N THR A 188 4.23 18.04 19.91
CA THR A 188 3.23 18.33 20.94
C THR A 188 1.98 17.45 20.78
N LYS A 189 1.16 17.38 21.84
CA LYS A 189 -0.15 16.71 21.78
C LYS A 189 -1.01 17.30 20.66
N ASP A 190 -1.11 18.63 20.60
CA ASP A 190 -1.96 19.33 19.64
C ASP A 190 -1.51 19.08 18.19
N PHE A 191 -0.19 19.05 17.93
CA PHE A 191 0.34 18.66 16.63
C PHE A 191 -0.17 17.28 16.18
N ILE A 192 -0.13 16.29 17.08
CA ILE A 192 -0.53 14.91 16.76
C ILE A 192 -2.04 14.82 16.54
N ILE A 193 -2.84 15.44 17.42
CA ILE A 193 -4.29 15.41 17.35
C ILE A 193 -4.82 16.14 16.11
N ASP A 194 -4.33 17.36 15.85
CA ASP A 194 -4.71 18.12 14.65
C ASP A 194 -4.27 17.42 13.37
N GLY A 195 -3.06 16.88 13.36
CA GLY A 195 -2.54 16.11 12.22
C GLY A 195 -3.39 14.86 11.95
N LEU A 196 -3.76 14.12 13.00
CA LEU A 196 -4.60 12.94 12.88
C LEU A 196 -6.01 13.29 12.42
N LYS A 197 -6.60 14.35 12.97
CA LYS A 197 -7.89 14.89 12.54
C LYS A 197 -7.89 15.24 11.05
N LEU A 198 -6.84 15.92 10.56
CA LEU A 198 -6.68 16.20 9.13
C LEU A 198 -6.64 14.92 8.29
N VAL A 199 -5.95 13.87 8.75
CA VAL A 199 -5.89 12.59 8.03
C VAL A 199 -7.26 11.90 7.99
N LEU A 200 -7.99 11.86 9.11
CA LEU A 200 -9.27 11.18 9.22
C LEU A 200 -10.41 11.90 8.47
N GLU A 201 -10.48 13.23 8.58
CA GLU A 201 -11.57 14.03 8.00
C GLU A 201 -11.38 14.38 6.52
N ASN A 202 -10.22 14.09 5.93
CA ASN A 202 -9.93 14.42 4.53
C ASN A 202 -9.57 13.17 3.71
N ASN A 203 -10.15 12.02 4.07
CA ASN A 203 -10.02 10.79 3.30
C ASN A 203 -10.98 10.75 2.10
N HIS A 204 -10.66 11.52 1.06
CA HIS A 204 -11.39 11.50 -0.20
C HIS A 204 -10.78 10.52 -1.20
N PHE A 205 -11.62 9.95 -2.05
CA PHE A 205 -11.22 8.98 -3.05
C PHE A 205 -12.17 8.99 -4.25
N PHE A 206 -11.72 8.32 -5.32
CA PHE A 206 -12.45 8.20 -6.57
C PHE A 206 -12.94 6.77 -6.80
N PHE A 207 -14.18 6.65 -7.26
CA PHE A 207 -14.74 5.41 -7.80
C PHE A 207 -15.80 5.73 -8.87
N ASP A 208 -15.72 5.09 -10.02
CA ASP A 208 -16.73 5.15 -11.09
C ASP A 208 -17.18 6.58 -11.46
N ASN A 209 -16.20 7.43 -11.78
CA ASN A 209 -16.41 8.84 -12.17
C ASN A 209 -16.98 9.74 -11.06
N LYS A 210 -17.09 9.23 -9.84
CA LYS A 210 -17.55 9.97 -8.66
C LYS A 210 -16.43 10.11 -7.64
N TYR A 211 -16.55 11.17 -6.85
CA TYR A 211 -15.68 11.44 -5.70
C TYR A 211 -16.47 11.20 -4.43
N PHE A 212 -15.81 10.63 -3.43
CA PHE A 212 -16.42 10.34 -2.14
C PHE A 212 -15.49 10.77 -1.01
N LEU A 213 -16.07 11.08 0.13
CA LEU A 213 -15.40 11.30 1.40
C LEU A 213 -15.86 10.23 2.38
N GLN A 214 -14.93 9.56 3.06
CA GLN A 214 -15.26 8.76 4.24
C GLN A 214 -15.42 9.69 5.44
N ILE A 215 -16.59 9.66 6.08
CA ILE A 215 -16.95 10.57 7.19
C ILE A 215 -16.89 9.90 8.56
N LYS A 216 -16.76 8.56 8.63
CA LYS A 216 -16.68 7.79 9.86
C LYS A 216 -15.61 6.71 9.78
N GLY A 217 -14.94 6.45 10.90
CA GLY A 217 -13.85 5.48 10.95
C GLY A 217 -12.58 5.98 10.28
N THR A 218 -11.66 5.08 10.04
CA THR A 218 -10.42 5.33 9.30
C THR A 218 -10.39 4.52 8.01
N ALA A 219 -9.77 5.06 6.97
CA ALA A 219 -9.60 4.35 5.72
C ALA A 219 -8.68 3.13 5.88
N MET A 220 -9.10 2.00 5.33
CA MET A 220 -8.19 0.88 5.10
C MET A 220 -7.26 1.23 3.93
N GLY A 221 -5.96 1.36 4.19
CA GLY A 221 -4.95 1.78 3.20
C GLY A 221 -4.16 3.03 3.62
N THR A 222 -4.67 3.76 4.62
CA THR A 222 -3.95 4.84 5.28
C THR A 222 -2.86 4.28 6.20
N LYS A 223 -1.67 4.88 6.21
CA LYS A 223 -0.50 4.34 6.93
C LYS A 223 -0.65 4.30 8.44
N VAL A 224 -1.26 5.32 9.03
CA VAL A 224 -1.49 5.42 10.49
C VAL A 224 -2.67 4.56 10.96
N ALA A 225 -3.52 4.06 10.04
CA ALA A 225 -4.76 3.40 10.40
C ALA A 225 -4.57 2.19 11.33
N PRO A 226 -3.60 1.27 11.12
CA PRO A 226 -3.39 0.14 12.03
C PRO A 226 -2.93 0.57 13.42
N THR A 227 -2.06 1.58 13.49
CA THR A 227 -1.57 2.16 14.75
C THR A 227 -2.70 2.83 15.51
N TYR A 228 -3.50 3.66 14.83
CA TYR A 228 -4.69 4.30 15.39
C TYR A 228 -5.71 3.27 15.91
N ALA A 229 -6.05 2.26 15.12
CA ALA A 229 -6.99 1.22 15.52
C ALA A 229 -6.47 0.39 16.73
N THR A 230 -5.16 0.11 16.76
CA THR A 230 -4.54 -0.64 17.87
C THR A 230 -4.61 0.13 19.18
N LEU A 231 -4.31 1.43 19.16
CA LEU A 231 -4.37 2.29 20.34
C LEU A 231 -5.81 2.54 20.80
N PHE A 232 -6.73 2.74 19.86
CA PHE A 232 -8.16 2.84 20.16
C PHE A 232 -8.68 1.58 20.87
N MET A 233 -8.38 0.39 20.33
CA MET A 233 -8.78 -0.86 20.98
C MET A 233 -8.09 -1.03 22.33
N GLY A 234 -6.81 -0.68 22.45
CA GLY A 234 -6.09 -0.68 23.73
C GLY A 234 -6.75 0.19 24.79
N TYR A 235 -7.28 1.35 24.39
CA TYR A 235 -8.02 2.24 25.29
C TYR A 235 -9.35 1.61 25.76
N LEU A 236 -10.10 0.97 24.86
CA LEU A 236 -11.31 0.24 25.25
C LEU A 236 -11.00 -0.97 26.14
N GLU A 237 -9.88 -1.65 25.90
CA GLU A 237 -9.41 -2.77 26.70
C GLU A 237 -9.05 -2.35 28.14
N GLU A 238 -8.48 -1.16 28.35
CA GLU A 238 -8.26 -0.65 29.71
C GLU A 238 -9.59 -0.47 30.47
N LYS A 239 -10.64 0.03 29.80
CA LYS A 239 -11.99 0.11 30.37
C LYS A 239 -12.58 -1.28 30.64
N LEU A 240 -12.36 -2.23 29.73
CA LEU A 240 -12.78 -3.62 29.89
C LEU A 240 -12.17 -4.24 31.14
N PHE A 241 -10.87 -4.05 31.36
CA PHE A 241 -10.18 -4.62 32.51
C PHE A 241 -10.78 -4.07 33.81
N SER A 242 -10.99 -2.75 33.92
CA SER A 242 -11.66 -2.16 35.09
C SER A 242 -13.07 -2.70 35.30
N ARG A 243 -13.92 -2.74 34.25
CA ARG A 243 -15.29 -3.27 34.36
C ARG A 243 -15.32 -4.76 34.72
N THR A 244 -14.34 -5.53 34.28
CA THR A 244 -14.23 -6.95 34.61
C THR A 244 -13.88 -7.11 36.10
N GLU A 245 -13.01 -6.26 36.65
CA GLU A 245 -12.70 -6.24 38.08
C GLU A 245 -13.95 -5.92 38.91
N ASP A 246 -14.78 -4.97 38.45
CA ASP A 246 -16.02 -4.56 39.14
C ASP A 246 -17.11 -5.63 39.12
N VAL A 247 -17.31 -6.31 37.99
CA VAL A 247 -18.43 -7.26 37.79
C VAL A 247 -18.11 -8.65 38.31
N PHE A 248 -16.83 -9.04 38.24
CA PHE A 248 -16.39 -10.35 38.69
C PHE A 248 -15.59 -10.20 40.00
N ASP A 249 -14.28 -9.96 39.87
CA ASP A 249 -13.37 -9.75 40.99
C ASP A 249 -12.00 -9.29 40.46
N ALA A 250 -11.18 -8.70 41.34
CA ALA A 250 -9.87 -8.18 41.00
C ALA A 250 -8.87 -9.24 40.50
N ASN A 251 -8.98 -10.49 40.96
CA ASN A 251 -8.10 -11.57 40.51
C ASN A 251 -8.42 -11.94 39.06
N PHE A 252 -9.71 -12.02 38.74
CA PHE A 252 -10.17 -12.33 37.40
C PHE A 252 -9.87 -11.20 36.41
N GLY A 253 -10.07 -9.94 36.77
CA GLY A 253 -9.69 -8.81 35.91
C GLY A 253 -8.20 -8.80 35.57
N ASN A 254 -7.33 -9.07 36.55
CA ASN A 254 -5.89 -9.25 36.31
C ASN A 254 -5.56 -10.48 35.44
N CYS A 255 -6.32 -11.57 35.58
CA CYS A 255 -6.21 -12.74 34.70
C CYS A 255 -6.53 -12.37 33.25
N ILE A 256 -7.64 -11.66 33.01
CA ILE A 256 -8.01 -11.17 31.68
C ILE A 256 -6.93 -10.25 31.11
N ARG A 257 -6.45 -9.26 31.87
CA ARG A 257 -5.39 -8.34 31.42
C ARG A 257 -4.12 -9.07 30.95
N LYS A 258 -3.76 -10.19 31.58
CA LYS A 258 -2.58 -11.00 31.22
C LYS A 258 -2.83 -11.93 30.04
N ASN A 259 -3.98 -12.59 29.99
CA ASN A 259 -4.27 -13.68 29.04
C ASN A 259 -5.03 -13.23 27.79
N TRP A 260 -5.68 -12.08 27.81
CA TRP A 260 -6.33 -11.50 26.64
C TRP A 260 -5.28 -11.05 25.64
N LYS A 261 -5.39 -11.55 24.41
CA LYS A 261 -4.45 -11.30 23.32
C LYS A 261 -5.17 -10.84 22.08
N ARG A 262 -4.59 -9.85 21.40
CA ARG A 262 -5.19 -9.23 20.22
C ARG A 262 -4.15 -8.93 19.14
N TYR A 263 -4.47 -9.35 17.92
CA TYR A 263 -3.81 -8.90 16.70
C TYR A 263 -4.82 -8.11 15.88
N LEU A 264 -4.65 -6.79 15.83
CA LEU A 264 -5.59 -5.88 15.16
C LEU A 264 -7.04 -6.08 15.65
N ASP A 265 -7.91 -6.66 14.82
CA ASP A 265 -9.33 -6.98 15.05
C ASP A 265 -9.58 -8.38 15.61
N ASP A 266 -8.62 -9.29 15.51
CA ASP A 266 -8.73 -10.67 16.00
C ASP A 266 -8.26 -10.75 17.47
N CYS A 267 -9.12 -11.23 18.37
CA CYS A 267 -8.83 -11.43 19.79
C CYS A 267 -8.91 -12.92 20.17
N PHE A 268 -8.13 -13.33 21.18
CA PHE A 268 -8.09 -14.70 21.68
C PHE A 268 -7.88 -14.74 23.19
N ILE A 269 -8.52 -15.71 23.85
CA ILE A 269 -8.29 -16.02 25.26
C ILE A 269 -8.58 -17.50 25.59
N PHE A 270 -7.79 -18.07 26.50
CA PHE A 270 -8.11 -19.34 27.16
C PHE A 270 -9.07 -19.08 28.32
N TRP A 271 -10.24 -19.70 28.29
CA TRP A 271 -11.33 -19.41 29.23
C TRP A 271 -11.59 -20.57 30.19
N ASN A 272 -11.39 -20.33 31.49
CA ASN A 272 -11.50 -21.38 32.53
C ASN A 272 -12.74 -21.21 33.44
N ARG A 273 -13.66 -20.30 33.09
CA ARG A 273 -14.89 -20.04 33.85
C ARG A 273 -16.13 -20.65 33.20
N SER A 274 -17.26 -20.53 33.88
CA SER A 274 -18.55 -21.02 33.41
C SER A 274 -18.98 -20.38 32.09
N LEU A 275 -19.96 -20.99 31.40
CA LEU A 275 -20.57 -20.41 30.21
C LEU A 275 -21.33 -19.12 30.52
N ASP A 276 -21.96 -19.03 31.69
CA ASP A 276 -22.69 -17.83 32.10
C ASP A 276 -21.75 -16.65 32.31
N ASP A 277 -20.57 -16.89 32.90
CA ASP A 277 -19.54 -15.86 33.04
C ASP A 277 -19.00 -15.43 31.67
N LEU A 278 -18.87 -16.37 30.72
CA LEU A 278 -18.44 -16.05 29.36
C LEU A 278 -19.46 -15.15 28.66
N ASN A 279 -20.76 -15.46 28.78
CA ASN A 279 -21.83 -14.64 28.21
C ASN A 279 -21.83 -13.24 28.85
N LYS A 280 -21.73 -13.14 30.19
CA LYS A 280 -21.59 -11.85 30.88
C LYS A 280 -20.38 -11.06 30.39
N PHE A 281 -19.24 -11.73 30.20
CA PHE A 281 -18.04 -11.08 29.68
C PHE A 281 -18.21 -10.60 28.23
N HIS A 282 -18.91 -11.37 27.39
CA HIS A 282 -19.27 -10.98 26.03
C HIS A 282 -20.23 -9.77 26.01
N ASP A 283 -21.17 -9.71 26.95
CA ASP A 283 -22.05 -8.55 27.14
C ASP A 283 -21.26 -7.31 27.58
N LEU A 284 -20.28 -7.46 28.49
CA LEU A 284 -19.38 -6.37 28.89
C LEU A 284 -18.57 -5.83 27.71
N LEU A 285 -18.02 -6.73 26.87
CA LEU A 285 -17.31 -6.37 25.64
C LEU A 285 -18.17 -5.54 24.70
N ASN A 286 -19.39 -6.00 24.40
CA ASN A 286 -20.33 -5.27 23.53
C ASN A 286 -20.92 -4.01 24.19
N GLY A 287 -20.84 -3.92 25.52
CA GLY A 287 -21.20 -2.73 26.31
C GLY A 287 -20.10 -1.68 26.43
N LEU A 288 -18.88 -1.92 25.90
CA LEU A 288 -17.79 -0.94 25.96
C LEU A 288 -18.08 0.30 25.13
N HIS A 289 -18.63 0.12 23.94
CA HIS A 289 -19.00 1.22 23.05
C HIS A 289 -20.06 0.78 22.02
N THR A 290 -21.08 1.62 21.79
CA THR A 290 -22.24 1.29 20.92
C THR A 290 -21.86 1.04 19.46
N SER A 291 -20.77 1.64 18.97
CA SER A 291 -20.32 1.45 17.58
C SER A 291 -19.39 0.25 17.37
N ILE A 292 -18.87 -0.37 18.44
CA ILE A 292 -17.91 -1.47 18.37
C ILE A 292 -18.60 -2.73 18.85
N GLN A 293 -18.60 -3.77 18.04
CA GLN A 293 -19.28 -5.02 18.33
C GLN A 293 -18.35 -6.20 18.08
N PHE A 294 -18.45 -7.22 18.92
CA PHE A 294 -17.62 -8.41 18.92
C PHE A 294 -18.50 -9.63 18.62
N THR A 295 -18.10 -10.42 17.62
CA THR A 295 -18.62 -11.79 17.46
C THR A 295 -17.75 -12.75 18.24
N MET A 296 -18.33 -13.82 18.79
CA MET A 296 -17.62 -14.82 19.58
C MET A 296 -17.68 -16.19 18.90
N GLU A 297 -16.54 -16.86 18.80
CA GLU A 297 -16.45 -18.28 18.47
C GLU A 297 -15.81 -19.01 19.66
N GLN A 298 -16.32 -20.20 19.98
CA GLN A 298 -15.82 -21.01 21.09
C GLN A 298 -15.66 -22.47 20.68
N SER A 299 -14.66 -23.13 21.23
CA SER A 299 -14.41 -24.56 21.01
C SER A 299 -13.71 -25.19 22.20
N GLU A 300 -14.05 -26.44 22.49
CA GLU A 300 -13.40 -27.24 23.54
C GLU A 300 -12.22 -28.05 23.01
N LYS A 301 -12.10 -28.18 21.68
CA LYS A 301 -11.13 -29.05 21.00
C LYS A 301 -10.16 -28.29 20.13
N GLU A 302 -10.64 -27.47 19.21
CA GLU A 302 -9.75 -26.74 18.31
C GLU A 302 -10.36 -25.42 17.85
N LEU A 303 -9.53 -24.38 17.73
CA LEU A 303 -9.96 -23.06 17.27
C LEU A 303 -8.84 -22.41 16.45
N PRO A 304 -9.15 -21.84 15.26
CA PRO A 304 -8.17 -21.07 14.52
C PRO A 304 -7.99 -19.67 15.11
N PHE A 305 -6.75 -19.21 15.16
CA PHE A 305 -6.40 -17.82 15.42
C PHE A 305 -5.23 -17.42 14.51
N LEU A 306 -5.44 -16.38 13.69
CA LEU A 306 -4.54 -16.00 12.60
C LEU A 306 -4.26 -17.20 11.66
N ASP A 307 -3.00 -17.54 11.43
CA ASP A 307 -2.58 -18.68 10.61
C ASP A 307 -2.35 -19.98 11.42
N ILE A 308 -2.73 -20.00 12.70
CA ILE A 308 -2.48 -21.10 13.64
C ILE A 308 -3.81 -21.77 14.02
N LEU A 309 -3.85 -23.10 13.94
CA LEU A 309 -4.91 -23.92 14.53
C LEU A 309 -4.44 -24.37 15.91
N ILE A 310 -5.09 -23.88 16.97
CA ILE A 310 -4.85 -24.32 18.34
C ILE A 310 -5.68 -25.57 18.57
N ILE A 311 -5.05 -26.64 19.04
CA ILE A 311 -5.68 -27.95 19.26
C ILE A 311 -5.44 -28.35 20.72
N LYS A 312 -6.53 -28.58 21.45
CA LYS A 312 -6.59 -29.05 22.82
C LYS A 312 -6.91 -30.55 22.83
N GLU A 313 -5.93 -31.34 23.25
CA GLU A 313 -6.05 -32.78 23.49
C GLU A 313 -6.03 -32.99 25.01
N ASP A 314 -7.22 -33.11 25.60
CA ASP A 314 -7.43 -33.07 27.05
C ASP A 314 -6.84 -31.81 27.69
N ASN A 315 -5.75 -31.94 28.45
CA ASN A 315 -5.06 -30.81 29.08
C ASN A 315 -3.91 -30.27 28.23
N ARG A 316 -3.52 -30.95 27.15
CA ARG A 316 -2.35 -30.58 26.35
C ARG A 316 -2.75 -29.69 25.19
N ILE A 317 -2.01 -28.60 24.99
CA ILE A 317 -2.17 -27.75 23.81
C ILE A 317 -1.10 -28.11 22.77
N THR A 318 -1.54 -28.23 21.53
CA THR A 318 -0.70 -28.40 20.36
C THR A 318 -1.15 -27.43 19.28
N THR A 319 -0.28 -27.18 18.30
CA THR A 319 -0.55 -26.23 17.21
C THR A 319 -0.34 -26.89 15.86
N ASP A 320 -1.17 -26.52 14.89
CA ASP A 320 -1.05 -26.89 13.48
C ASP A 320 -1.27 -25.66 12.59
N LEU A 321 -1.02 -25.78 11.28
CA LEU A 321 -1.32 -24.74 10.31
C LEU A 321 -2.81 -24.68 10.02
N PHE A 322 -3.38 -23.47 10.10
CA PHE A 322 -4.72 -23.22 9.64
C PHE A 322 -4.71 -22.77 8.17
N TYR A 323 -5.51 -23.43 7.33
CA TYR A 323 -5.79 -23.01 5.97
C TYR A 323 -7.28 -22.75 5.84
N LYS A 324 -7.64 -21.63 5.21
CA LYS A 324 -9.03 -21.37 4.85
C LYS A 324 -9.48 -22.39 3.81
N SER A 325 -10.73 -22.80 3.85
CA SER A 325 -11.31 -23.76 2.90
C SER A 325 -11.19 -23.33 1.42
N THR A 326 -11.03 -22.03 1.18
CA THR A 326 -10.81 -21.45 -0.15
C THR A 326 -9.33 -21.39 -0.59
N ASP A 327 -8.39 -21.89 0.21
CA ASP A 327 -6.96 -21.88 -0.12
C ASP A 327 -6.63 -22.95 -1.18
N THR A 328 -6.22 -22.49 -2.36
CA THR A 328 -5.88 -23.37 -3.49
C THR A 328 -4.43 -23.86 -3.47
N HIS A 329 -3.63 -23.43 -2.49
CA HIS A 329 -2.20 -23.71 -2.36
C HIS A 329 -1.42 -23.38 -3.64
N GLN A 330 -1.83 -22.30 -4.32
CA GLN A 330 -1.25 -21.89 -5.60
C GLN A 330 0.08 -21.16 -5.39
N TYR A 331 1.17 -21.93 -5.27
CA TYR A 331 2.53 -21.40 -5.23
C TYR A 331 3.05 -21.02 -6.61
N LEU A 332 4.14 -20.27 -6.65
CA LEU A 332 4.76 -19.81 -7.88
C LEU A 332 5.34 -20.97 -8.70
N ILE A 333 4.92 -21.15 -9.96
CA ILE A 333 5.46 -22.16 -10.88
C ILE A 333 6.98 -22.03 -11.04
N PHE A 334 7.71 -23.14 -10.96
CA PHE A 334 9.17 -23.16 -10.99
C PHE A 334 9.78 -22.65 -12.32
N SER A 335 9.10 -22.87 -13.45
CA SER A 335 9.51 -22.38 -14.77
C SER A 335 9.20 -20.89 -15.00
N SER A 336 8.55 -20.20 -14.06
CA SER A 336 8.19 -18.79 -14.22
C SER A 336 9.41 -17.87 -14.36
N CYS A 337 9.22 -16.73 -15.01
CA CYS A 337 10.24 -15.70 -15.30
C CYS A 337 10.61 -14.84 -14.07
N HIS A 338 10.60 -15.43 -12.87
CA HIS A 338 11.07 -14.78 -11.65
C HIS A 338 12.56 -15.06 -11.41
N PRO A 339 13.26 -14.22 -10.63
CA PRO A 339 14.63 -14.50 -10.24
C PRO A 339 14.78 -15.89 -9.60
N SER A 340 15.82 -16.63 -9.99
CA SER A 340 16.04 -18.01 -9.54
C SER A 340 16.04 -18.15 -8.01
N HIS A 341 16.69 -17.22 -7.30
CA HIS A 341 16.73 -17.24 -5.83
C HIS A 341 15.33 -17.11 -5.19
N THR A 342 14.42 -16.31 -5.77
CA THR A 342 13.05 -16.17 -5.27
C THR A 342 12.33 -17.52 -5.29
N LYS A 343 12.44 -18.24 -6.41
CA LYS A 343 11.84 -19.57 -6.58
C LYS A 343 12.51 -20.59 -5.67
N ARG A 344 13.84 -20.65 -5.67
CA ARG A 344 14.60 -21.63 -4.88
C ARG A 344 14.41 -21.51 -3.37
N ASN A 345 14.04 -20.34 -2.88
CA ASN A 345 13.78 -20.11 -1.45
C ASN A 345 12.33 -20.46 -1.02
N ILE A 346 11.39 -20.63 -1.95
CA ILE A 346 9.99 -20.94 -1.62
C ILE A 346 9.87 -22.24 -0.82
N PRO A 347 10.45 -23.39 -1.25
CA PRO A 347 10.37 -24.63 -0.48
C PRO A 347 10.88 -24.48 0.96
N PHE A 348 12.03 -23.81 1.13
CA PHE A 348 12.64 -23.62 2.45
C PHE A 348 11.78 -22.75 3.36
N ASN A 349 11.27 -21.62 2.86
CA ASN A 349 10.46 -20.72 3.68
C ASN A 349 9.11 -21.35 4.09
N LEU A 350 8.48 -22.13 3.20
CA LEU A 350 7.25 -22.84 3.51
C LEU A 350 7.49 -23.98 4.51
N ALA A 351 8.56 -24.77 4.33
CA ALA A 351 8.95 -25.81 5.27
C ALA A 351 9.31 -25.21 6.64
N ARG A 352 10.05 -24.10 6.67
CA ARG A 352 10.38 -23.35 7.88
C ARG A 352 9.13 -22.86 8.62
N ARG A 353 8.12 -22.35 7.89
CA ARG A 353 6.81 -21.97 8.48
C ARG A 353 6.14 -23.17 9.15
N ILE A 354 6.10 -24.33 8.49
CA ILE A 354 5.57 -25.58 9.08
C ILE A 354 6.34 -25.94 10.36
N CYS A 355 7.67 -25.95 10.32
CA CYS A 355 8.51 -26.28 11.47
C CYS A 355 8.37 -25.29 12.64
N THR A 356 7.98 -24.04 12.37
CA THR A 356 7.78 -23.00 13.40
C THR A 356 6.43 -23.15 14.09
N ILE A 357 5.38 -23.41 13.31
CA ILE A 357 3.99 -23.42 13.79
C ILE A 357 3.58 -24.79 14.31
N VAL A 358 3.90 -25.89 13.61
CA VAL A 358 3.39 -27.22 13.95
C VAL A 358 4.20 -27.81 15.10
N SER A 359 3.57 -28.00 16.26
CA SER A 359 4.25 -28.47 17.48
C SER A 359 4.40 -29.98 17.54
N ASP A 360 3.41 -30.74 17.05
CA ASP A 360 3.45 -32.20 17.06
C ASP A 360 4.33 -32.75 15.92
N GLN A 361 5.20 -33.71 16.26
CA GLN A 361 6.17 -34.26 15.31
C GLN A 361 5.51 -35.06 14.19
N HIS A 362 4.47 -35.86 14.50
CA HIS A 362 3.81 -36.69 13.49
C HIS A 362 3.02 -35.83 12.50
N ARG A 363 2.25 -34.86 13.00
CA ARG A 363 1.54 -33.87 12.18
C ARG A 363 2.51 -33.04 11.35
N ARG A 364 3.64 -32.61 11.93
CA ARG A 364 4.68 -31.87 11.20
C ARG A 364 5.19 -32.64 9.99
N GLU A 365 5.51 -33.93 10.14
CA GLU A 365 5.92 -34.77 9.03
C GLU A 365 4.82 -34.93 7.97
N LYS A 366 3.56 -35.08 8.39
CA LYS A 366 2.40 -35.10 7.49
C LYS A 366 2.29 -33.81 6.67
N ARG A 367 2.36 -32.64 7.32
CA ARG A 367 2.30 -31.32 6.66
C ARG A 367 3.46 -31.10 5.68
N LEU A 368 4.66 -31.58 5.99
CA LEU A 368 5.80 -31.50 5.07
C LEU A 368 5.61 -32.39 3.84
N LYS A 369 5.00 -33.58 4.00
CA LYS A 369 4.61 -34.42 2.86
C LYS A 369 3.54 -33.77 1.99
N GLU A 370 2.53 -33.13 2.60
CA GLU A 370 1.52 -32.34 1.88
C GLU A 370 2.18 -31.19 1.09
N LEU A 371 3.08 -30.42 1.73
CA LEU A 371 3.84 -29.36 1.08
C LEU A 371 4.63 -29.87 -0.13
N LYS A 372 5.30 -31.02 0.00
CA LYS A 372 6.02 -31.66 -1.11
C LYS A 372 5.07 -31.91 -2.29
N SER A 373 3.87 -32.43 -2.04
CA SER A 373 2.87 -32.66 -3.08
C SER A 373 2.43 -31.36 -3.78
N PHE A 374 2.28 -30.26 -3.04
CA PHE A 374 1.90 -28.96 -3.61
C PHE A 374 3.01 -28.37 -4.47
N LEU A 375 4.27 -28.45 -4.03
CA LEU A 375 5.41 -27.94 -4.79
C LEU A 375 5.69 -28.77 -6.05
N LEU A 376 5.47 -30.09 -6.00
CA LEU A 376 5.54 -30.95 -7.18
C LEU A 376 4.53 -30.55 -8.26
N LYS A 377 3.30 -30.21 -7.88
CA LYS A 377 2.28 -29.67 -8.81
C LYS A 377 2.72 -28.35 -9.47
N GLN A 378 3.65 -27.62 -8.87
CA GLN A 378 4.24 -26.37 -9.41
C GLN A 378 5.59 -26.59 -10.12
N ASN A 379 5.92 -27.85 -10.44
CA ASN A 379 7.13 -28.29 -11.15
C ASN A 379 8.46 -27.99 -10.42
N TYR A 380 8.46 -27.98 -9.08
CA TYR A 380 9.71 -27.86 -8.32
C TYR A 380 10.52 -29.16 -8.37
N PRO A 381 11.86 -29.10 -8.54
CA PRO A 381 12.71 -30.27 -8.48
C PRO A 381 12.66 -30.96 -7.11
N VAL A 382 12.53 -32.30 -7.09
CA VAL A 382 12.45 -33.11 -5.86
C VAL A 382 13.63 -32.84 -4.92
N ASN A 383 14.86 -32.90 -5.44
CA ASN A 383 16.07 -32.68 -4.66
C ASN A 383 16.11 -31.30 -3.99
N LEU A 384 15.54 -30.28 -4.65
CA LEU A 384 15.45 -28.93 -4.07
C LEU A 384 14.45 -28.89 -2.92
N ILE A 385 13.30 -29.55 -3.07
CA ILE A 385 12.28 -29.62 -2.02
C ILE A 385 12.84 -30.39 -0.81
N ASP A 386 13.46 -31.53 -1.03
CA ASP A 386 13.96 -32.40 0.03
C ASP A 386 15.12 -31.74 0.80
N ALA A 387 16.10 -31.16 0.09
CA ALA A 387 17.18 -30.41 0.73
C ALA A 387 16.66 -29.21 1.54
N ALA A 388 15.66 -28.49 1.02
CA ALA A 388 15.06 -27.37 1.73
C ALA A 388 14.27 -27.80 2.98
N THR A 389 13.57 -28.94 2.89
CA THR A 389 12.82 -29.53 4.00
C THR A 389 13.77 -29.96 5.11
N ASN A 390 14.84 -30.68 4.77
CA ASN A 390 15.84 -31.13 5.75
C ASN A 390 16.50 -29.95 6.44
N ARG A 391 16.95 -28.96 5.67
CA ARG A 391 17.51 -27.72 6.22
C ARG A 391 16.55 -27.00 7.16
N ALA A 392 15.25 -27.00 6.89
CA ALA A 392 14.26 -26.38 7.77
C ALA A 392 14.07 -27.17 9.08
N LYS A 393 14.16 -28.51 9.04
CA LYS A 393 14.06 -29.38 10.22
C LYS A 393 15.27 -29.28 11.15
N GLU A 394 16.45 -28.99 10.60
CA GLU A 394 17.70 -28.85 11.36
C GLU A 394 17.71 -27.60 12.26
N ILE A 395 16.85 -26.61 12.00
CA ILE A 395 16.79 -25.37 12.79
C ILE A 395 16.03 -25.63 14.09
N PRO A 396 16.63 -25.39 15.27
CA PRO A 396 15.96 -25.57 16.55
C PRO A 396 14.72 -24.69 16.71
N LEU A 397 13.67 -25.21 17.36
CA LEU A 397 12.42 -24.47 17.57
C LEU A 397 12.61 -23.13 18.31
N PRO A 398 13.48 -23.02 19.35
CA PRO A 398 13.74 -21.73 20.01
C PRO A 398 14.29 -20.67 19.04
N GLU A 399 15.16 -21.06 18.10
CA GLU A 399 15.70 -20.15 17.08
C GLU A 399 14.61 -19.73 16.07
N LEU A 400 13.71 -20.66 15.72
CA LEU A 400 12.58 -20.36 14.83
C LEU A 400 11.57 -19.38 15.45
N ARG A 401 11.37 -19.47 16.77
CA ARG A 401 10.40 -18.65 17.52
C ARG A 401 11.03 -17.44 18.22
N GLU A 402 12.33 -17.24 18.07
CA GLU A 402 13.00 -16.06 18.64
C GLU A 402 12.40 -14.78 18.04
N LYS A 403 12.12 -13.80 18.91
CA LYS A 403 11.70 -12.48 18.46
C LYS A 403 12.86 -11.88 17.68
N SER A 404 12.71 -11.76 16.35
CA SER A 404 13.69 -11.13 15.48
C SER A 404 14.15 -9.80 16.10
N ARG A 405 15.36 -9.80 16.67
CA ARG A 405 16.06 -8.58 17.02
C ARG A 405 16.44 -7.97 15.67
N ARG A 406 15.67 -6.99 15.20
CA ARG A 406 16.23 -6.08 14.20
C ARG A 406 17.50 -5.53 14.83
N ASN A 407 18.65 -5.93 14.30
CA ASN A 407 19.92 -5.34 14.69
C ASN A 407 19.73 -3.83 14.61
N THR A 408 19.77 -3.17 15.76
CA THR A 408 19.74 -1.69 15.87
C THR A 408 20.93 -1.07 15.12
N ASN A 409 21.96 -1.88 14.85
CA ASN A 409 23.08 -1.60 13.94
C ASN A 409 22.82 -2.02 12.48
N SER A 410 21.59 -1.95 11.96
CA SER A 410 21.39 -2.08 10.50
C SER A 410 21.97 -0.84 9.82
N HIS A 411 23.27 -0.88 9.58
CA HIS A 411 23.97 -0.02 8.63
C HIS A 411 23.14 0.10 7.36
N LYS A 412 23.11 1.31 6.80
CA LYS A 412 22.31 1.75 5.66
C LYS A 412 22.36 0.74 4.52
N ILE A 413 21.46 -0.24 4.49
CA ILE A 413 21.38 -1.17 3.35
C ILE A 413 20.99 -0.35 2.12
N ILE A 414 21.86 -0.28 1.13
CA ILE A 414 21.62 0.45 -0.11
C ILE A 414 21.20 -0.54 -1.19
N PRO A 415 19.93 -0.53 -1.63
CA PRO A 415 19.50 -1.41 -2.69
C PRO A 415 20.01 -0.93 -4.05
N PHE A 416 20.83 -1.74 -4.71
CA PHE A 416 21.13 -1.56 -6.14
C PHE A 416 19.99 -2.19 -6.95
N VAL A 417 19.05 -1.36 -7.41
CA VAL A 417 17.82 -1.83 -8.06
C VAL A 417 18.00 -1.93 -9.58
N THR A 418 17.85 -3.14 -10.12
CA THR A 418 17.80 -3.39 -11.57
C THR A 418 16.46 -3.98 -11.98
N THR A 419 16.03 -3.82 -13.24
CA THR A 419 14.83 -4.53 -13.72
C THR A 419 15.20 -5.96 -14.07
N HIS A 420 14.47 -6.94 -13.53
CA HIS A 420 14.74 -8.35 -13.81
C HIS A 420 14.44 -8.66 -15.28
N ASN A 421 15.46 -9.13 -16.00
CA ASN A 421 15.33 -9.77 -17.29
C ASN A 421 16.33 -10.93 -17.33
N PRO A 422 15.89 -12.19 -17.55
CA PRO A 422 16.79 -13.34 -17.57
C PRO A 422 17.84 -13.28 -18.69
N ARG A 423 17.62 -12.45 -19.73
CA ARG A 423 18.58 -12.24 -20.83
C ARG A 423 19.65 -11.20 -20.52
N ASN A 424 19.47 -10.38 -19.48
CA ASN A 424 20.43 -9.33 -19.14
C ASN A 424 21.63 -9.92 -18.37
N LYS A 425 22.84 -9.45 -18.71
CA LYS A 425 24.04 -9.74 -17.91
C LYS A 425 23.88 -9.18 -16.49
N ASN A 426 24.51 -9.84 -15.52
CA ASN A 426 24.47 -9.41 -14.12
C ASN A 426 25.37 -8.18 -13.89
N VAL A 427 24.82 -6.99 -14.16
CA VAL A 427 25.50 -5.69 -13.99
C VAL A 427 25.89 -5.38 -12.55
N PHE A 428 25.28 -6.04 -11.55
CA PHE A 428 25.61 -5.82 -10.14
C PHE A 428 27.07 -6.16 -9.84
N LYS A 429 27.62 -7.22 -10.46
CA LYS A 429 29.02 -7.61 -10.24
C LYS A 429 29.97 -6.50 -10.73
N THR A 430 29.72 -5.99 -11.94
CA THR A 430 30.48 -4.87 -12.50
C THR A 430 30.34 -3.61 -11.67
N ALA A 431 29.11 -3.23 -11.29
CA ALA A 431 28.86 -2.09 -10.43
C ALA A 431 29.63 -2.20 -9.10
N LYS A 432 29.62 -3.40 -8.48
CA LYS A 432 30.33 -3.67 -7.24
C LYS A 432 31.85 -3.54 -7.36
N THR A 433 32.44 -3.90 -8.51
CA THR A 433 33.86 -3.71 -8.81
C THR A 433 34.21 -2.23 -9.00
N CYS A 434 33.29 -1.42 -9.51
CA CYS A 434 33.50 0.02 -9.71
C CYS A 434 33.23 0.88 -8.46
N LEU A 435 32.65 0.31 -7.39
CA LEU A 435 32.37 1.04 -6.14
C LEU A 435 33.57 1.76 -5.53
N PRO A 436 34.81 1.23 -5.57
CA PRO A 436 35.96 1.95 -5.04
C PRO A 436 36.22 3.32 -5.67
N ILE A 437 35.70 3.59 -6.87
CA ILE A 437 35.74 4.93 -7.48
C ILE A 437 35.02 5.95 -6.60
N LEU A 438 33.89 5.56 -5.97
CA LEU A 438 33.14 6.43 -5.07
C LEU A 438 33.92 6.72 -3.78
N HIS A 439 34.88 5.87 -3.41
CA HIS A 439 35.74 6.12 -2.25
C HIS A 439 36.80 7.20 -2.47
N GLN A 440 36.94 7.71 -3.70
CA GLN A 440 37.79 8.89 -3.98
C GLN A 440 37.23 10.17 -3.34
N SER A 441 35.94 10.20 -3.01
CA SER A 441 35.34 11.28 -2.23
C SER A 441 35.16 10.84 -0.79
N ASP A 442 35.73 11.60 0.17
CA ASP A 442 35.60 11.31 1.60
C ASP A 442 34.14 11.29 2.06
N ASN A 443 33.31 12.18 1.51
CA ASN A 443 31.87 12.19 1.75
C ASN A 443 31.20 10.89 1.31
N LEU A 444 31.43 10.44 0.08
CA LEU A 444 30.81 9.19 -0.42
C LEU A 444 31.38 7.95 0.27
N ARG A 445 32.66 7.96 0.62
CA ARG A 445 33.30 6.91 1.41
C ARG A 445 32.66 6.75 2.79
N SER A 446 32.31 7.84 3.46
CA SER A 446 31.60 7.81 4.74
C SER A 446 30.14 7.33 4.62
N LEU A 447 29.54 7.45 3.43
CA LEU A 447 28.12 7.18 3.19
C LEU A 447 27.82 5.79 2.60
N ILE A 448 28.74 5.22 1.82
CA ILE A 448 28.51 4.00 1.03
C ILE A 448 29.64 3.01 1.31
N ASN A 449 29.35 1.94 2.06
CA ASN A 449 30.27 0.81 2.19
C ASN A 449 29.87 -0.32 1.21
N GLN A 450 30.85 -1.00 0.62
CA GLN A 450 30.61 -2.10 -0.32
C GLN A 450 29.83 -3.26 0.31
N GLN A 451 29.94 -3.47 1.62
CA GLN A 451 29.20 -4.50 2.36
C GLN A 451 27.71 -4.17 2.52
N ASP A 452 27.34 -2.89 2.43
CA ASP A 452 25.98 -2.41 2.64
C ASP A 452 25.11 -2.49 1.37
N ILE A 453 25.71 -2.76 0.21
CA ILE A 453 24.98 -2.77 -1.06
C ILE A 453 24.43 -4.15 -1.38
N ILE A 454 23.10 -4.24 -1.53
CA ILE A 454 22.40 -5.47 -1.90
C ILE A 454 21.90 -5.42 -3.34
N ASN A 455 21.96 -6.55 -4.04
CA ASN A 455 21.39 -6.69 -5.37
C ASN A 455 19.87 -6.83 -5.28
N SER A 456 19.15 -5.79 -5.70
CA SER A 456 17.69 -5.78 -5.70
C SER A 456 17.16 -5.81 -7.13
N ARG A 457 16.07 -6.55 -7.35
CA ARG A 457 15.47 -6.69 -8.68
C ARG A 457 14.01 -6.25 -8.67
N ARG A 458 13.68 -5.26 -9.49
CA ARG A 458 12.31 -4.82 -9.78
C ARG A 458 11.68 -5.75 -10.82
N GLN A 459 10.41 -6.11 -10.60
CA GLN A 459 9.63 -6.84 -11.59
C GLN A 459 9.40 -5.97 -12.84
N PRO A 460 9.62 -6.48 -14.07
CA PRO A 460 9.24 -5.77 -15.29
C PRO A 460 7.71 -5.62 -15.38
N PRO A 461 7.18 -4.61 -16.10
CA PRO A 461 5.75 -4.52 -16.37
C PRO A 461 5.26 -5.81 -17.04
N ASN A 462 4.32 -6.51 -16.39
CA ASN A 462 3.69 -7.70 -16.94
C ASN A 462 2.39 -7.34 -17.68
N LEU A 463 1.86 -8.26 -18.49
CA LEU A 463 0.63 -8.04 -19.25
C LEU A 463 -0.52 -7.53 -18.38
N LYS A 464 -0.72 -8.09 -17.17
CA LYS A 464 -1.74 -7.60 -16.25
C LYS A 464 -1.56 -6.13 -15.92
N ARG A 465 -0.35 -5.69 -15.56
CA ARG A 465 -0.07 -4.28 -15.24
C ARG A 465 -0.18 -3.35 -16.47
N LEU A 466 0.06 -3.87 -17.67
CA LEU A 466 -0.09 -3.12 -18.92
C LEU A 466 -1.56 -2.98 -19.33
N LEU A 467 -2.36 -4.03 -19.12
CA LEU A 467 -3.75 -4.12 -19.57
C LEU A 467 -4.77 -3.63 -18.54
N THR A 468 -4.41 -3.60 -17.26
CA THR A 468 -5.31 -3.18 -16.17
C THR A 468 -4.92 -1.82 -15.62
N LYS A 469 -5.93 -1.03 -15.22
CA LYS A 469 -5.77 0.22 -14.50
C LYS A 469 -6.34 0.06 -13.10
N ALA A 470 -5.69 0.65 -12.11
CA ALA A 470 -6.17 0.64 -10.72
C ALA A 470 -7.42 1.52 -10.54
N ARG A 471 -7.52 2.60 -11.32
CA ARG A 471 -8.67 3.51 -11.32
C ARG A 471 -9.85 2.84 -12.04
N PHE A 472 -10.95 2.65 -11.32
CA PHE A 472 -12.19 2.15 -11.89
C PHE A 472 -12.96 3.32 -12.52
N THR A 473 -13.10 3.34 -13.84
CA THR A 473 -13.85 4.36 -14.59
C THR A 473 -14.67 3.68 -15.69
N THR A 474 -15.92 4.08 -15.83
CA THR A 474 -16.80 3.67 -16.94
C THR A 474 -16.64 4.56 -18.17
N GLU A 475 -15.97 5.71 -18.05
CA GLU A 475 -15.66 6.58 -19.17
C GLU A 475 -14.37 6.11 -19.87
N THR A 476 -14.40 6.12 -21.20
CA THR A 476 -13.16 6.08 -22.00
C THR A 476 -12.40 7.37 -21.71
N GLU A 477 -11.18 7.27 -21.18
CA GLU A 477 -10.30 8.42 -21.01
C GLU A 477 -10.09 9.10 -22.38
N THR A 478 -10.77 10.22 -22.60
CA THR A 478 -10.50 11.08 -23.74
C THR A 478 -9.25 11.89 -23.40
N HIS A 479 -8.13 11.48 -23.99
CA HIS A 479 -6.91 12.27 -23.95
C HIS A 479 -7.08 13.43 -24.93
N VAL A 480 -6.97 14.66 -24.43
CA VAL A 480 -7.18 15.87 -25.21
C VAL A 480 -6.23 16.97 -24.77
N VAL A 481 -5.81 17.80 -25.72
CA VAL A 481 -5.11 19.05 -25.45
C VAL A 481 -6.12 20.18 -25.34
N SER A 482 -6.07 20.93 -24.25
CA SER A 482 -6.92 22.09 -24.01
C SER A 482 -6.12 23.32 -23.57
N GLN A 483 -6.74 24.50 -23.66
CA GLN A 483 -6.21 25.71 -23.06
C GLN A 483 -6.38 25.68 -21.53
N CYS A 484 -5.51 26.38 -20.80
CA CYS A 484 -5.56 26.40 -19.34
C CYS A 484 -6.56 27.42 -18.75
N GLN A 485 -7.30 28.13 -19.62
CA GLN A 485 -8.34 29.13 -19.29
C GLN A 485 -7.90 30.28 -18.38
N ASP A 486 -6.59 30.45 -18.18
CA ASP A 486 -6.03 31.55 -17.42
C ASP A 486 -5.88 32.77 -18.35
N PRO A 487 -6.58 33.89 -18.10
CA PRO A 487 -6.58 35.05 -18.99
C PRO A 487 -5.18 35.66 -19.19
N ARG A 488 -4.27 35.45 -18.24
CA ARG A 488 -2.89 35.95 -18.27
C ARG A 488 -1.90 34.97 -18.90
N CYS A 489 -2.36 33.81 -19.36
CA CYS A 489 -1.47 32.81 -19.94
C CYS A 489 -1.03 33.19 -21.36
N GLY A 490 0.19 33.71 -21.48
CA GLY A 490 0.80 34.04 -22.77
C GLY A 490 1.11 32.85 -23.70
N THR A 491 0.76 31.62 -23.30
CA THR A 491 0.93 30.39 -24.10
C THR A 491 -0.38 29.90 -24.71
N CYS A 492 -1.54 30.19 -24.10
CA CYS A 492 -2.84 29.75 -24.62
C CYS A 492 -3.13 30.20 -26.06
N PRO A 493 -2.74 31.41 -26.51
CA PRO A 493 -2.97 31.82 -27.90
C PRO A 493 -2.25 30.96 -28.94
N TYR A 494 -1.15 30.31 -28.56
CA TYR A 494 -0.34 29.49 -29.47
C TYR A 494 -0.67 28.00 -29.37
N ILE A 495 -1.45 27.56 -28.37
CA ILE A 495 -1.74 26.14 -28.17
C ILE A 495 -2.81 25.67 -29.14
N GLN A 496 -2.50 24.64 -29.91
CA GLN A 496 -3.49 23.90 -30.67
C GLN A 496 -4.23 22.93 -29.76
N THR A 497 -5.55 22.84 -29.89
CA THR A 497 -6.40 21.95 -29.10
C THR A 497 -6.91 20.80 -29.95
N GLY A 498 -7.04 19.61 -29.36
CA GLY A 498 -7.47 18.42 -30.08
C GLY A 498 -7.01 17.12 -29.43
N GLN A 499 -7.46 15.98 -29.97
CA GLN A 499 -7.08 14.65 -29.50
C GLN A 499 -5.90 14.06 -30.29
N SER A 500 -5.55 14.67 -31.41
CA SER A 500 -4.47 14.23 -32.28
C SER A 500 -3.80 15.41 -32.97
N PHE A 501 -2.61 15.16 -33.49
CA PHE A 501 -1.85 16.07 -34.32
C PHE A 501 -1.40 15.35 -35.58
N THR A 502 -1.46 16.04 -36.71
CA THR A 502 -1.01 15.55 -38.02
C THR A 502 0.24 16.32 -38.42
N PHE A 503 1.35 15.60 -38.59
CA PHE A 503 2.60 16.15 -39.10
C PHE A 503 2.50 16.45 -40.59
N LYS A 504 3.36 17.35 -41.10
CA LYS A 504 3.37 17.73 -42.52
C LYS A 504 3.56 16.54 -43.47
N ASN A 505 4.24 15.49 -43.04
CA ASN A 505 4.43 14.25 -43.78
C ASN A 505 3.24 13.28 -43.71
N GLY A 506 2.08 13.72 -43.21
CA GLY A 506 0.84 12.95 -43.12
C GLY A 506 0.75 11.99 -41.93
N LYS A 507 1.81 11.85 -41.12
CA LYS A 507 1.78 10.98 -39.94
C LYS A 507 0.92 11.60 -38.84
N VAL A 508 0.06 10.79 -38.22
CA VAL A 508 -0.85 11.22 -37.15
C VAL A 508 -0.40 10.66 -35.80
N PHE A 509 -0.48 11.48 -34.76
CA PHE A 509 -0.26 11.06 -33.38
C PHE A 509 -1.46 11.41 -32.51
N HIS A 510 -1.97 10.43 -31.74
CA HIS A 510 -3.02 10.63 -30.75
C HIS A 510 -2.43 10.85 -29.37
N VAL A 511 -2.89 11.89 -28.66
CA VAL A 511 -2.33 12.24 -27.36
C VAL A 511 -2.54 11.13 -26.33
N ASN A 512 -1.57 10.96 -25.42
CA ASN A 512 -1.59 9.88 -24.42
C ASN A 512 -2.04 10.33 -23.02
N ALA A 513 -2.38 11.60 -22.86
CA ALA A 513 -2.83 12.21 -21.60
C ALA A 513 -3.58 13.52 -21.87
N LYS A 514 -4.39 13.97 -20.90
CA LYS A 514 -4.93 15.34 -20.90
C LYS A 514 -3.78 16.32 -20.63
N MET A 515 -3.60 17.31 -21.50
CA MET A 515 -2.49 18.27 -21.43
C MET A 515 -2.94 19.70 -21.75
N ASN A 516 -2.24 20.67 -21.18
CA ASN A 516 -2.47 22.10 -21.39
C ASN A 516 -1.17 22.89 -21.14
N CYS A 517 -1.25 24.23 -21.20
CA CYS A 517 -0.10 25.12 -20.99
C CYS A 517 0.60 24.97 -19.62
N LYS A 518 -0.10 24.46 -18.60
CA LYS A 518 0.45 24.26 -17.23
C LYS A 518 1.05 22.87 -17.04
N SER A 519 0.92 21.98 -18.04
CA SER A 519 1.43 20.62 -18.00
C SER A 519 2.96 20.57 -18.04
N LYS A 520 3.56 19.68 -17.24
CA LYS A 520 5.02 19.46 -17.13
C LYS A 520 5.49 18.19 -17.84
N ASN A 521 6.79 17.89 -17.87
CA ASN A 521 7.36 16.59 -18.22
C ASN A 521 6.73 15.95 -19.48
N LEU A 522 6.83 16.63 -20.62
CA LEU A 522 6.15 16.25 -21.85
C LEU A 522 6.99 16.55 -23.08
N ILE A 523 6.55 15.99 -24.20
CA ILE A 523 7.05 16.23 -25.55
C ILE A 523 5.96 16.95 -26.32
N TYR A 524 6.36 17.97 -27.05
CA TYR A 524 5.50 18.84 -27.82
C TYR A 524 6.03 18.97 -29.24
N VAL A 525 5.14 19.38 -30.14
CA VAL A 525 5.49 19.79 -31.50
C VAL A 525 5.20 21.28 -31.65
N MET A 526 6.10 22.01 -32.28
CA MET A 526 5.87 23.37 -32.77
C MET A 526 5.74 23.34 -34.29
N THR A 527 4.87 24.17 -34.84
CA THR A 527 4.61 24.23 -36.29
C THR A 527 4.77 25.65 -36.79
N CYS A 528 5.50 25.81 -37.88
CA CYS A 528 5.67 27.09 -38.54
C CYS A 528 4.38 27.44 -39.31
N PRO A 529 3.76 28.61 -39.07
CA PRO A 529 2.50 28.96 -39.72
C PRO A 529 2.66 29.19 -41.23
N ASN A 530 3.86 29.54 -41.69
CA ASN A 530 4.13 29.86 -43.08
C ASN A 530 4.42 28.60 -43.93
N CYS A 531 5.41 27.80 -43.54
CA CYS A 531 5.84 26.64 -44.33
C CYS A 531 5.26 25.29 -43.86
N GLY A 532 4.57 25.27 -42.71
CA GLY A 532 4.01 24.06 -42.09
C GLY A 532 5.03 23.08 -41.53
N GLU A 533 6.32 23.39 -41.55
CA GLU A 533 7.36 22.50 -41.00
C GLU A 533 7.24 22.35 -39.49
N ASN A 534 7.59 21.16 -39.01
CA ASN A 534 7.42 20.78 -37.61
C ASN A 534 8.78 20.70 -36.89
N TYR A 535 8.77 21.08 -35.61
CA TYR A 535 9.85 20.88 -34.65
C TYR A 535 9.32 20.07 -33.46
N VAL A 536 9.96 18.96 -33.11
CA VAL A 536 9.68 18.19 -31.90
C VAL A 536 10.64 18.63 -30.80
N GLY A 537 10.11 18.93 -29.62
CA GLY A 537 10.91 19.31 -28.47
C GLY A 537 10.36 18.71 -27.18
N GLN A 538 11.20 18.63 -26.14
CA GLN A 538 10.77 18.24 -24.79
C GLN A 538 10.88 19.36 -23.76
N THR A 539 10.13 19.20 -22.66
CA THR A 539 10.31 19.99 -21.44
C THR A 539 10.06 19.17 -20.17
N GLY A 540 10.91 19.36 -19.16
CA GLY A 540 10.66 18.89 -17.79
C GLY A 540 9.77 19.83 -16.98
N THR A 541 9.84 21.14 -17.26
CA THR A 541 9.08 22.19 -16.57
C THR A 541 7.71 22.41 -17.21
N LYS A 542 6.95 23.43 -16.77
CA LYS A 542 5.64 23.73 -17.38
C LYS A 542 5.85 24.10 -18.85
N LEU A 543 4.94 23.65 -19.72
CA LEU A 543 4.96 24.01 -21.14
C LEU A 543 4.99 25.53 -21.34
N ALA A 544 4.27 26.29 -20.51
CA ALA A 544 4.28 27.75 -20.56
C ALA A 544 5.67 28.36 -20.31
N ASP A 545 6.46 27.79 -19.39
CA ASP A 545 7.82 28.26 -19.13
C ASP A 545 8.72 27.97 -20.33
N ARG A 546 8.58 26.80 -20.97
CA ARG A 546 9.33 26.45 -22.18
C ARG A 546 8.96 27.33 -23.37
N VAL A 547 7.66 27.63 -23.54
CA VAL A 547 7.18 28.53 -24.59
C VAL A 547 7.72 29.94 -24.40
N ARG A 548 7.83 30.44 -23.16
CA ARG A 548 8.47 31.72 -22.87
C ARG A 548 9.93 31.75 -23.33
N VAL A 549 10.68 30.66 -23.13
CA VAL A 549 12.06 30.52 -23.62
C VAL A 549 12.10 30.58 -25.16
N HIS A 550 11.25 29.84 -25.86
CA HIS A 550 11.18 29.92 -27.33
C HIS A 550 10.88 31.34 -27.83
N LYS A 551 9.89 32.02 -27.22
CA LYS A 551 9.56 33.41 -27.59
C LYS A 551 10.75 34.36 -27.40
N GLN A 552 11.53 34.18 -26.34
CA GLN A 552 12.74 34.97 -26.11
C GLN A 552 13.78 34.72 -27.21
N GLN A 553 14.04 33.46 -27.56
CA GLN A 553 15.04 33.07 -28.56
C GLN A 553 14.69 33.44 -30.01
N ILE A 554 13.39 33.51 -30.29
CA ILE A 554 12.87 34.00 -31.57
C ILE A 554 13.12 35.50 -31.66
N ARG A 555 12.72 36.26 -30.64
CA ARG A 555 12.80 37.73 -30.61
C ARG A 555 14.24 38.26 -30.51
N ASP A 556 15.09 37.60 -29.74
CA ASP A 556 16.45 38.05 -29.45
C ASP A 556 17.48 37.04 -29.98
N PRO A 557 18.11 37.34 -31.14
CA PRO A 557 19.13 36.50 -31.74
C PRO A 557 20.30 36.17 -30.80
N SER A 558 20.64 37.02 -29.83
CA SER A 558 21.76 36.79 -28.90
C SER A 558 21.52 35.62 -27.95
N THR A 559 20.26 35.27 -27.71
CA THR A 559 19.86 34.18 -26.80
C THR A 559 19.54 32.87 -27.54
N ARG A 560 19.62 32.87 -28.87
CA ARG A 560 19.20 31.78 -29.74
C ARG A 560 20.14 30.58 -29.62
N ASN A 561 19.62 29.49 -29.06
CA ASN A 561 20.40 28.25 -28.87
C ASN A 561 19.77 27.02 -29.56
N THR A 562 18.67 27.21 -30.29
CA THR A 562 18.00 26.16 -31.06
C THR A 562 17.87 26.60 -32.53
N PRO A 563 18.22 25.73 -33.51
CA PRO A 563 18.04 26.03 -34.93
C PRO A 563 16.59 26.38 -35.29
N CYS A 564 15.62 25.77 -34.61
CA CYS A 564 14.20 26.03 -34.84
C CYS A 564 13.80 27.47 -34.52
N SER A 565 14.38 28.10 -33.50
CA SER A 565 14.07 29.50 -33.14
C SER A 565 14.44 30.49 -34.25
N GLY A 566 15.54 30.24 -34.98
CA GLY A 566 15.91 31.05 -36.14
C GLY A 566 14.94 30.88 -37.30
N HIS A 567 14.44 29.66 -37.50
CA HIS A 567 13.41 29.42 -38.52
C HIS A 567 12.09 30.14 -38.19
N PHE A 568 11.64 30.10 -36.93
CA PHE A 568 10.40 30.79 -36.54
C PHE A 568 10.51 32.32 -36.60
N ASP A 569 11.71 32.87 -36.39
CA ASP A 569 11.99 34.30 -36.61
C ASP A 569 11.88 34.65 -38.11
N MET A 570 12.68 34.00 -38.96
CA MET A 570 12.78 34.35 -40.38
C MET A 570 11.58 33.90 -41.22
N CYS A 571 11.16 32.64 -41.10
CA CYS A 571 10.09 32.05 -41.91
C CYS A 571 8.73 32.20 -41.25
N GLY A 572 8.67 32.06 -39.92
CA GLY A 572 7.43 32.14 -39.14
C GLY A 572 6.96 33.56 -38.80
N GLY A 573 7.75 34.60 -39.14
CA GLY A 573 7.43 35.99 -38.81
C GLY A 573 7.35 36.22 -37.29
N GLY A 574 8.16 35.49 -36.52
CA GLY A 574 8.13 35.52 -35.06
C GLY A 574 7.00 34.71 -34.39
N SER A 575 6.20 33.97 -35.18
CA SER A 575 5.04 33.21 -34.69
C SER A 575 5.18 31.70 -34.91
N PHE A 576 4.43 30.92 -34.13
CA PHE A 576 4.37 29.46 -34.17
C PHE A 576 3.07 28.95 -33.55
N SER A 577 2.66 27.74 -33.88
CA SER A 577 1.69 27.01 -33.05
C SER A 577 2.38 25.90 -32.28
N ILE A 578 1.82 25.48 -31.15
CA ILE A 578 2.39 24.42 -30.31
C ILE A 578 1.33 23.41 -29.88
N PHE A 579 1.67 22.13 -29.92
CA PHE A 579 0.79 21.04 -29.51
C PHE A 579 1.56 20.04 -28.64
N PRO A 580 1.31 19.97 -27.31
CA PRO A 580 1.86 18.91 -26.47
C PRO A 580 1.20 17.58 -26.83
N PHE A 581 1.98 16.61 -27.33
CA PHE A 581 1.42 15.35 -27.82
C PHE A 581 1.74 14.15 -26.94
N TYR A 582 2.84 14.16 -26.17
CA TYR A 582 3.19 13.02 -25.33
C TYR A 582 3.61 13.42 -23.92
N LYS A 583 2.85 12.98 -22.91
CA LYS A 583 3.20 13.10 -21.50
C LYS A 583 4.11 11.94 -21.07
N VAL A 584 5.27 12.26 -20.53
CA VAL A 584 6.13 11.26 -19.88
C VAL A 584 5.65 11.12 -18.42
N LYS A 585 5.30 9.90 -18.01
CA LYS A 585 4.72 9.65 -16.67
C LYS A 585 5.76 9.64 -15.56
N GLU A 586 6.99 9.26 -15.87
CA GLU A 586 8.10 9.23 -14.92
C GLU A 586 8.90 10.52 -15.06
N ASP A 587 9.19 11.21 -13.97
CA ASP A 587 10.04 12.40 -13.97
C ASP A 587 11.51 11.98 -14.11
N ASN A 588 11.88 11.58 -15.31
CA ASN A 588 13.20 11.10 -15.68
C ASN A 588 13.61 11.77 -16.99
N GLU A 589 14.61 12.65 -16.92
CA GLU A 589 15.11 13.39 -18.07
C GLU A 589 15.68 12.49 -19.15
N GLN A 590 16.42 11.43 -18.80
CA GLN A 590 17.00 10.50 -19.76
C GLN A 590 15.91 9.77 -20.55
N LEU A 591 14.85 9.32 -19.86
CA LEU A 591 13.70 8.70 -20.50
C LEU A 591 12.99 9.68 -21.44
N ARG A 592 12.84 10.94 -21.01
CA ARG A 592 12.19 11.98 -21.82
C ARG A 592 12.98 12.32 -23.07
N LYS A 593 14.31 12.43 -22.98
CA LYS A 593 15.21 12.61 -24.13
C LYS A 593 15.16 11.42 -25.08
N ALA A 594 15.28 10.19 -24.56
CA ALA A 594 15.15 8.99 -25.39
C ALA A 594 13.79 8.89 -26.11
N LYS A 595 12.72 9.41 -25.50
CA LYS A 595 11.41 9.50 -26.15
C LYS A 595 11.33 10.61 -27.21
N GLU A 596 11.96 11.75 -26.97
CA GLU A 596 12.12 12.81 -27.97
C GLU A 596 12.86 12.29 -29.19
N ASP A 597 14.02 11.65 -29.00
CA ASP A 597 14.82 11.04 -30.07
C ASP A 597 14.01 10.01 -30.87
N TYR A 598 13.30 9.12 -30.17
CA TYR A 598 12.41 8.13 -30.80
C TYR A 598 11.33 8.79 -31.67
N PHE A 599 10.73 9.89 -31.22
CA PHE A 599 9.71 10.60 -32.01
C PHE A 599 10.31 11.39 -33.16
N ILE A 600 11.52 11.94 -33.01
CA ILE A 600 12.25 12.56 -34.11
C ILE A 600 12.57 11.51 -35.19
N GLU A 601 13.03 10.32 -34.80
CA GLU A 601 13.32 9.23 -35.73
C GLU A 601 12.07 8.76 -36.49
N ILE A 602 10.94 8.63 -35.78
CA ILE A 602 9.66 8.21 -36.37
C ILE A 602 9.08 9.29 -37.27
N PHE A 603 8.98 10.53 -36.80
CA PHE A 603 8.26 11.59 -37.49
C PHE A 603 9.13 12.40 -38.45
N LYS A 604 10.46 12.29 -38.36
CA LYS A 604 11.44 13.01 -39.18
C LYS A 604 11.11 14.50 -39.37
N PRO A 605 10.87 15.25 -38.29
CA PRO A 605 10.57 16.69 -38.37
C PRO A 605 11.76 17.48 -38.92
N LYS A 606 11.54 18.27 -39.97
CA LYS A 606 12.62 18.98 -40.69
C LYS A 606 13.37 19.99 -39.82
N LEU A 607 12.71 20.58 -38.82
CA LEU A 607 13.31 21.59 -37.95
C LEU A 607 14.15 21.01 -36.81
N ASN A 608 14.28 19.67 -36.72
CA ASN A 608 15.16 18.98 -35.77
C ASN A 608 16.48 18.51 -36.40
N CYS A 609 16.59 18.60 -37.74
CA CYS A 609 17.73 18.14 -38.51
C CYS A 609 18.79 19.22 -38.68
#